data_AF-A0A2M8KY13-F1
#
_entry.id   AF-A0A2M8KY13-F1
#
_cell.length_a   1.000
_cell.length_b   1.000
_cell.length_c   1.000
_cell.angle_alpha   90.00
_cell.angle_beta   90.00
_cell.angle_gamma   90.00
#
_symmetry.space_group_name_H-M   'P 1'
#
loop_
_entity.id
_entity.type
_entity.pdbx_description
1 polymer ?
#
loop_
_entity_poly.entity_id
_entity_poly.type
_entity_poly.pdbx_seq_one_letter_code
_entity_poly.pdbx_strand_id
1 'polypeptide(L)'
;MNKTQKGFTLIELLVVIAIIGLLASVVLASLNTARMRSRDARRLADLRQLQTALELYFDSNNGYPNDSCNGWDIVCSPTSCTGVGTSNLGELVTDGYMSSLPCDPVNSGAYQITFDPNLCAGGVCQSYCIRAVLEETGALVGVSEDYPTCPTL
;
A
#
# COMPACT_ATOMS: atom_id res chain seq x y z
N MET A 1 57.90 27.93 -24.91
CA MET A 1 57.64 26.51 -24.62
C MET A 1 56.23 26.16 -25.07
N ASN A 2 56.08 25.54 -26.24
CA ASN A 2 54.77 25.12 -26.75
C ASN A 2 54.37 23.80 -26.08
N LYS A 3 53.35 23.84 -25.23
CA LYS A 3 52.73 22.64 -24.66
C LYS A 3 51.96 21.93 -25.77
N THR A 4 52.40 20.73 -26.15
CA THR A 4 51.63 19.83 -27.02
C THR A 4 50.35 19.43 -26.28
N GLN A 5 49.19 19.84 -26.83
CA GLN A 5 47.91 19.37 -26.33
C GLN A 5 47.70 17.92 -26.77
N LYS A 6 47.57 17.01 -25.80
CA LYS A 6 47.20 15.62 -26.07
C LYS A 6 45.69 15.58 -26.37
N GLY A 7 45.33 15.21 -27.59
CA GLY A 7 43.94 14.95 -27.97
C GLY A 7 43.50 13.56 -27.53
N PHE A 8 42.23 13.41 -27.17
CA PHE A 8 41.60 12.10 -26.95
C PHE A 8 41.42 11.37 -28.27
N THR A 9 41.67 10.06 -28.27
CA THR A 9 41.38 9.20 -29.41
C THR A 9 39.89 8.80 -29.41
N LEU A 10 39.32 8.58 -30.60
CA LEU A 10 37.92 8.12 -30.72
C LEU A 10 37.71 6.76 -30.03
N ILE A 11 38.73 5.90 -30.03
CA ILE A 11 38.66 4.58 -29.39
C ILE A 11 38.64 4.69 -27.85
N GLU A 12 39.37 5.64 -27.26
CA GLU A 12 39.32 5.91 -25.81
C GLU A 12 37.93 6.34 -25.38
N LEU A 13 37.28 7.23 -26.15
CA LEU A 13 35.91 7.66 -25.84
C LEU A 13 34.91 6.50 -25.99
N LEU A 14 35.07 5.67 -27.01
CA LEU A 14 34.17 4.55 -27.30
C LEU A 14 34.20 3.48 -26.19
N VAL A 15 35.39 3.14 -25.69
CA VAL A 15 35.53 2.16 -24.60
C VAL A 15 34.89 2.69 -23.31
N VAL A 16 35.01 3.98 -23.03
CA VAL A 16 34.44 4.59 -21.82
C VAL A 16 32.91 4.52 -21.84
N ILE A 17 32.26 4.90 -22.94
CA ILE A 17 30.80 4.81 -23.02
C ILE A 17 30.30 3.36 -22.97
N ALA A 18 31.07 2.41 -23.50
CA ALA A 18 30.75 0.99 -23.42
C ALA A 18 30.77 0.49 -21.96
N ILE A 19 31.79 0.87 -21.18
CA ILE A 19 31.89 0.50 -19.76
C ILE A 19 30.78 1.18 -18.94
N ILE A 20 30.52 2.47 -19.17
CA ILE A 20 29.44 3.20 -18.50
C ILE A 20 28.09 2.53 -18.79
N GLY A 21 27.82 2.16 -20.04
CA GLY A 21 26.60 1.47 -20.44
C GLY A 21 26.41 0.12 -19.73
N LEU A 22 27.49 -0.68 -19.64
CA LEU A 22 27.47 -1.95 -18.93
C LEU A 22 27.16 -1.76 -17.44
N LEU A 23 27.88 -0.86 -16.75
CA LEU A 23 27.66 -0.60 -15.33
C LEU A 23 26.25 -0.02 -15.07
N ALA A 24 25.78 0.89 -15.91
CA ALA A 24 24.45 1.49 -15.79
C ALA A 24 23.33 0.45 -15.86
N SER A 25 23.45 -0.57 -16.73
CA SER A 25 22.44 -1.62 -16.88
C SER A 25 22.25 -2.47 -15.61
N VAL A 26 23.35 -2.86 -14.95
CA VAL A 26 23.31 -3.65 -13.71
C VAL A 26 22.70 -2.84 -12.57
N VAL A 27 23.09 -1.57 -12.46
CA VAL A 27 22.57 -0.65 -11.43
C VAL A 27 21.06 -0.46 -11.60
N LEU A 28 20.58 -0.26 -12.83
CA LEU A 28 19.16 -0.03 -13.09
C LEU A 28 18.29 -1.24 -12.72
N ALA A 29 18.75 -2.46 -12.99
CA ALA A 29 18.05 -3.68 -12.59
C ALA A 29 17.91 -3.77 -11.05
N SER A 30 18.99 -3.48 -10.30
CA SER A 30 18.97 -3.53 -8.83
C SER A 30 18.06 -2.46 -8.20
N LEU A 31 17.97 -1.28 -8.83
CA LEU A 31 17.17 -0.16 -8.34
C LEU A 31 15.66 -0.45 -8.39
N ASN A 32 15.20 -1.17 -9.41
CA ASN A 32 13.79 -1.54 -9.52
C ASN A 32 13.34 -2.45 -8.39
N THR A 33 14.12 -3.48 -8.06
CA THR A 33 13.83 -4.38 -6.92
C THR A 33 13.87 -3.65 -5.59
N ALA A 34 14.84 -2.75 -5.39
CA ALA A 34 14.92 -1.93 -4.18
C ALA A 34 13.68 -1.03 -4.00
N ARG A 35 13.17 -0.45 -5.09
CA ARG A 35 11.94 0.36 -5.08
C ARG A 35 10.71 -0.47 -4.73
N MET A 36 10.58 -1.69 -5.27
CA MET A 36 9.47 -2.60 -4.92
C MET A 36 9.46 -2.93 -3.43
N ARG A 37 10.62 -3.33 -2.87
CA ARG A 37 10.77 -3.61 -1.43
C ARG A 37 10.44 -2.41 -0.54
N SER A 38 10.86 -1.21 -0.94
CA SER A 38 10.53 0.01 -0.22
C SER A 38 9.02 0.29 -0.21
N ARG A 39 8.31 0.00 -1.31
CA ARG A 39 6.85 0.12 -1.36
C ARG A 39 6.18 -0.93 -0.49
N ASP A 40 6.63 -2.17 -0.54
CA ASP A 40 6.11 -3.27 0.29
C ASP A 40 6.26 -3.00 1.79
N ALA A 41 7.42 -2.45 2.22
CA ALA A 41 7.61 -2.02 3.60
C ALA A 41 6.61 -0.93 4.01
N ARG A 42 6.32 0.01 3.10
CA ARG A 42 5.30 1.04 3.32
C ARG A 42 3.89 0.44 3.41
N ARG A 43 3.54 -0.52 2.54
CA ARG A 43 2.26 -1.26 2.61
C ARG A 43 2.04 -1.88 3.98
N LEU A 44 3.05 -2.54 4.53
CA LEU A 44 2.94 -3.16 5.84
C LEU A 44 2.79 -2.12 6.96
N ALA A 45 3.48 -0.99 6.87
CA ALA A 45 3.35 0.10 7.83
C ALA A 45 1.94 0.72 7.78
N ASP A 46 1.42 0.96 6.58
CA ASP A 46 0.10 1.54 6.34
C ASP A 46 -1.01 0.60 6.87
N LEU A 47 -0.90 -0.72 6.68
CA LEU A 47 -1.83 -1.70 7.28
C LEU A 47 -1.84 -1.65 8.82
N ARG A 48 -0.67 -1.52 9.47
CA ARG A 48 -0.59 -1.40 10.93
C ARG A 48 -1.19 -0.10 11.44
N GLN A 49 -0.99 0.99 10.70
CA GLN A 49 -1.59 2.28 11.03
C GLN A 49 -3.11 2.22 10.93
N LEU A 50 -3.65 1.56 9.91
CA LEU A 50 -5.09 1.33 9.77
C LEU A 50 -5.65 0.47 10.89
N GLN A 51 -5.01 -0.65 11.20
CA GLN A 51 -5.39 -1.50 12.33
C GLN A 51 -5.48 -0.67 13.61
N THR A 52 -4.43 0.10 13.93
CA THR A 52 -4.42 0.93 15.13
C THR A 52 -5.57 1.95 15.14
N ALA A 53 -5.86 2.60 14.00
CA ALA A 53 -6.96 3.56 13.91
C ALA A 53 -8.33 2.87 14.08
N LEU A 54 -8.51 1.66 13.54
CA LEU A 54 -9.72 0.87 13.70
C LEU A 54 -9.93 0.45 15.16
N GLU A 55 -8.90 -0.01 15.85
CA GLU A 55 -8.99 -0.37 17.28
C GLU A 55 -9.35 0.84 18.15
N LEU A 56 -8.72 2.01 17.91
CA LEU A 56 -9.04 3.24 18.65
C LEU A 56 -10.48 3.70 18.42
N TYR A 57 -10.97 3.55 17.18
CA TYR A 57 -12.36 3.82 16.86
C TYR A 57 -13.30 2.85 17.60
N PHE A 58 -12.96 1.56 17.63
CA PHE A 58 -13.72 0.53 18.32
C PHE A 58 -13.83 0.82 19.82
N ASP A 59 -12.73 1.20 20.48
CA ASP A 59 -12.71 1.55 21.90
C ASP A 59 -13.67 2.71 22.23
N SER A 60 -13.89 3.62 21.29
CA SER A 60 -14.70 4.82 21.48
C SER A 60 -16.16 4.65 21.07
N ASN A 61 -16.40 3.87 20.01
CA ASN A 61 -17.72 3.71 19.37
C ASN A 61 -18.34 2.32 19.56
N ASN A 62 -17.64 1.42 20.25
CA ASN A 62 -18.07 0.05 20.57
C ASN A 62 -18.37 -0.81 19.33
N GLY A 63 -17.70 -0.50 18.23
CA GLY A 63 -17.81 -1.14 16.92
C GLY A 63 -16.93 -0.42 15.89
N TYR A 64 -16.59 -1.10 14.81
CA TYR A 64 -15.85 -0.53 13.68
C TYR A 64 -16.74 0.33 12.78
N PRO A 65 -16.17 1.33 12.09
CA PRO A 65 -16.92 2.19 11.18
C PRO A 65 -17.37 1.32 10.01
N ASN A 66 -18.67 1.06 9.93
CA ASN A 66 -19.26 0.28 8.87
C ASN A 66 -20.52 0.98 8.38
N ASP A 67 -20.69 0.96 7.07
CA ASP A 67 -22.02 0.89 6.52
C ASP A 67 -22.11 -0.40 5.70
N SER A 68 -23.34 -0.86 5.50
CA SER A 68 -23.85 -2.18 5.10
C SER A 68 -23.22 -2.89 3.86
N CYS A 69 -21.99 -2.56 3.45
CA CYS A 69 -21.28 -3.17 2.33
C CYS A 69 -20.96 -4.64 2.65
N ASN A 70 -21.56 -5.53 1.85
CA ASN A 70 -21.17 -6.92 1.76
C ASN A 70 -20.00 -7.03 0.77
N GLY A 71 -18.75 -6.90 1.23
CA GLY A 71 -17.57 -7.15 0.39
C GLY A 71 -16.34 -6.27 0.69
N TRP A 72 -15.36 -6.36 -0.22
CA TRP A 72 -14.10 -5.64 -0.13
C TRP A 72 -14.21 -4.22 -0.67
N ASP A 73 -13.77 -3.25 0.12
CA ASP A 73 -13.62 -1.84 -0.24
C ASP A 73 -12.14 -1.43 -0.32
N ILE A 74 -11.85 -0.37 -1.07
CA ILE A 74 -10.53 0.22 -1.24
C ILE A 74 -10.31 1.36 -0.23
N VAL A 75 -9.29 1.21 0.62
CA VAL A 75 -9.03 2.14 1.73
C VAL A 75 -8.76 3.58 1.27
N CYS A 76 -8.15 3.78 0.10
CA CYS A 76 -7.73 5.11 -0.36
C CYS A 76 -8.85 5.99 -0.92
N SER A 77 -10.08 5.48 -0.97
CA SER A 77 -11.24 6.19 -1.47
C SER A 77 -12.40 5.92 -0.50
N PRO A 78 -12.79 6.88 0.35
CA PRO A 78 -13.89 6.70 1.31
C PRO A 78 -15.28 6.56 0.63
N THR A 79 -15.31 6.36 -0.69
CA THR A 79 -16.49 6.43 -1.56
C THR A 79 -16.66 5.23 -2.50
N SER A 80 -15.91 4.12 -2.35
CA SER A 80 -15.89 3.07 -3.39
C SER A 80 -16.34 1.67 -2.95
N CYS A 81 -17.63 1.48 -2.67
CA CYS A 81 -18.27 0.20 -3.00
C CYS A 81 -18.83 0.31 -4.44
N THR A 82 -18.20 -0.31 -5.45
CA THR A 82 -18.87 -0.49 -6.76
C THR A 82 -19.98 -1.53 -6.60
N GLY A 83 -21.17 -1.09 -6.16
CA GLY A 83 -22.36 -1.93 -6.11
C GLY A 83 -23.43 -1.54 -5.09
N VAL A 84 -23.09 -1.21 -3.83
CA VAL A 84 -24.04 -0.92 -2.75
C VAL A 84 -23.30 -0.16 -1.64
N GLY A 85 -23.80 1.02 -1.21
CA GLY A 85 -23.38 1.73 0.02
C GLY A 85 -21.95 2.27 0.03
N THR A 86 -21.57 3.10 1.00
CA THR A 86 -20.20 3.61 1.20
C THR A 86 -19.66 3.06 2.50
N SER A 87 -18.50 2.40 2.50
CA SER A 87 -17.73 2.20 3.73
C SER A 87 -17.37 3.56 4.32
N ASN A 88 -17.83 3.87 5.53
CA ASN A 88 -17.55 5.18 6.13
C ASN A 88 -16.19 5.23 6.83
N LEU A 89 -15.13 4.73 6.18
CA LEU A 89 -13.77 4.88 6.68
C LEU A 89 -13.34 6.36 6.79
N GLY A 90 -14.10 7.27 6.17
CA GLY A 90 -14.00 8.70 6.40
C GLY A 90 -14.22 9.10 7.86
N GLU A 91 -14.95 8.32 8.67
CA GLU A 91 -15.11 8.55 10.11
C GLU A 91 -13.78 8.44 10.85
N LEU A 92 -12.88 7.53 10.45
CA LEU A 92 -11.54 7.44 11.04
C LEU A 92 -10.75 8.75 10.91
N VAL A 93 -10.97 9.48 9.82
CA VAL A 93 -10.34 10.77 9.58
C VAL A 93 -11.11 11.91 10.23
N THR A 94 -12.44 11.89 10.10
CA THR A 94 -13.33 12.95 10.59
C THR A 94 -13.32 13.03 12.11
N ASP A 95 -13.27 11.87 12.79
CA ASP A 95 -13.21 11.77 14.24
C ASP A 95 -11.78 11.85 14.79
N GLY A 96 -10.78 11.94 13.91
CA GLY A 96 -9.39 12.22 14.28
C GLY A 96 -8.56 11.02 14.72
N TYR A 97 -9.01 9.79 14.48
CA TYR A 97 -8.22 8.57 14.74
C TYR A 97 -7.04 8.41 13.77
N MET A 98 -7.08 9.08 12.62
CA MET A 98 -5.96 9.19 11.69
C MET A 98 -6.02 10.48 10.86
N SER A 99 -4.88 10.97 10.37
CA SER A 99 -4.84 12.25 9.61
C SER A 99 -5.34 12.14 8.16
N SER A 100 -5.26 10.94 7.57
CA SER A 100 -5.73 10.64 6.22
C SER A 100 -5.69 9.14 5.99
N LEU A 101 -6.59 8.61 5.16
CA LEU A 101 -6.52 7.21 4.75
C LEU A 101 -5.27 6.98 3.88
N PRO A 102 -4.45 5.95 4.18
CA PRO A 102 -3.27 5.65 3.38
C PRO A 102 -3.68 5.14 2.01
N CYS A 103 -2.93 5.60 1.00
CA CYS A 103 -3.06 5.13 -0.36
C CYS A 103 -1.88 4.24 -0.72
N ASP A 104 -2.18 3.18 -1.46
CA ASP A 104 -1.13 2.35 -2.02
C ASP A 104 -0.14 3.21 -2.83
N PRO A 105 1.19 3.01 -2.73
CA PRO A 105 2.16 3.93 -3.32
C PRO A 105 2.10 4.03 -4.85
N VAL A 106 1.46 3.08 -5.54
CA VAL A 106 1.21 3.13 -6.98
C VAL A 106 -0.22 3.53 -7.32
N ASN A 107 -1.04 3.87 -6.32
CA ASN A 107 -2.45 4.24 -6.42
C ASN A 107 -3.31 3.19 -7.15
N SER A 108 -2.99 1.91 -6.96
CA SER A 108 -3.65 0.80 -7.67
C SER A 108 -4.79 0.14 -6.89
N GLY A 109 -5.29 0.75 -5.80
CA GLY A 109 -6.35 0.17 -4.97
C GLY A 109 -5.97 -1.14 -4.27
N ALA A 110 -4.67 -1.32 -3.98
CA ALA A 110 -4.14 -2.56 -3.40
C ALA A 110 -4.50 -2.74 -1.92
N TYR A 111 -4.82 -1.67 -1.21
CA TYR A 111 -5.30 -1.75 0.17
C TYR A 111 -6.79 -2.01 0.19
N GLN A 112 -7.16 -3.15 0.74
CA GLN A 112 -8.54 -3.60 0.78
C GLN A 112 -8.97 -3.88 2.20
N ILE A 113 -10.22 -3.53 2.52
CA ILE A 113 -10.86 -3.82 3.80
C ILE A 113 -12.20 -4.50 3.56
N THR A 114 -12.60 -5.41 4.43
CA THR A 114 -13.94 -5.97 4.48
C THR A 114 -14.34 -6.18 5.94
N PHE A 115 -15.64 -6.24 6.19
CA PHE A 115 -16.20 -6.57 7.49
C PHE A 115 -16.99 -7.89 7.40
N ASP A 116 -17.14 -8.61 8.51
CA ASP A 116 -17.99 -9.83 8.52
C ASP A 116 -19.47 -9.42 8.53
N PRO A 117 -20.22 -9.67 7.45
CA PRO A 117 -21.62 -9.24 7.37
C PRO A 117 -22.51 -9.87 8.45
N ASN A 118 -22.10 -11.00 9.06
CA ASN A 118 -22.85 -11.66 10.12
C ASN A 118 -22.64 -11.00 11.50
N LEU A 119 -21.56 -10.23 11.65
CA LEU A 119 -21.20 -9.50 12.87
C LEU A 119 -21.37 -7.99 12.71
N CYS A 120 -22.17 -7.59 11.72
CA CYS A 120 -22.56 -6.22 11.47
C CYS A 120 -24.06 -6.06 11.75
N ALA A 121 -24.42 -5.24 12.74
CA ALA A 121 -25.81 -4.97 13.09
C ALA A 121 -25.98 -3.49 13.44
N GLY A 122 -26.96 -2.83 12.81
CA GLY A 122 -27.31 -1.44 13.15
C GLY A 122 -26.24 -0.39 12.79
N GLY A 123 -25.43 -0.64 11.75
CA GLY A 123 -24.40 0.32 11.29
C GLY A 123 -23.08 0.24 12.07
N VAL A 124 -22.87 -0.80 12.87
CA VAL A 124 -21.59 -1.09 13.52
C VAL A 124 -21.20 -2.53 13.25
N CYS A 125 -19.92 -2.78 12.99
CA CYS A 125 -19.37 -4.13 12.88
C CYS A 125 -18.46 -4.46 14.06
N GLN A 126 -18.45 -5.72 14.45
CA GLN A 126 -17.59 -6.22 15.52
C GLN A 126 -16.32 -6.90 14.99
N SER A 127 -16.13 -6.95 13.67
CA SER A 127 -15.12 -7.78 13.02
C SER A 127 -14.69 -7.16 11.69
N TYR A 128 -13.39 -7.18 11.39
CA TYR A 128 -12.84 -6.66 10.15
C TYR A 128 -11.67 -7.50 9.63
N CYS A 129 -11.36 -7.32 8.35
CA CYS A 129 -10.13 -7.79 7.74
C CYS A 129 -9.57 -6.74 6.78
N ILE A 130 -8.29 -6.41 6.94
CA ILE A 130 -7.55 -5.52 6.03
C ILE A 130 -6.40 -6.28 5.37
N ARG A 131 -6.14 -5.99 4.10
CA ARG A 131 -5.09 -6.67 3.34
C ARG A 131 -4.45 -5.78 2.27
N ALA A 132 -3.28 -6.20 1.83
CA ALA A 132 -2.53 -5.63 0.72
C ALA A 132 -1.87 -6.76 -0.10
N VAL A 133 -1.61 -6.48 -1.38
CA VAL A 133 -0.78 -7.34 -2.24
C VAL A 133 0.64 -6.81 -2.26
N LEU A 134 1.64 -7.65 -1.97
CA LEU A 134 3.05 -7.29 -2.09
C LEU A 134 3.50 -7.32 -3.55
N GLU A 135 4.31 -6.35 -3.97
CA GLU A 135 4.82 -6.26 -5.34
C GLU A 135 5.93 -7.26 -5.64
N GLU A 136 6.82 -7.54 -4.67
CA GLU A 136 7.95 -8.45 -4.92
C GLU A 136 7.48 -9.89 -5.13
N THR A 137 6.49 -10.33 -4.36
CA THR A 137 6.05 -11.74 -4.33
C THR A 137 4.67 -11.97 -4.93
N GLY A 138 3.85 -10.93 -5.10
CA GLY A 138 2.42 -11.07 -5.37
C GLY A 138 1.62 -11.68 -4.20
N ALA A 139 2.24 -11.84 -3.03
CA ALA A 139 1.59 -12.45 -1.88
C ALA A 139 0.56 -11.49 -1.27
N LEU A 140 -0.57 -12.06 -0.86
CA LEU A 140 -1.54 -11.37 -0.02
C LEU A 140 -1.03 -11.37 1.42
N VAL A 141 -1.03 -10.19 2.04
CA VAL A 141 -0.69 -10.01 3.46
C VAL A 141 -1.77 -9.15 4.07
N GLY A 142 -2.21 -9.49 5.27
CA GLY A 142 -3.25 -8.75 5.96
C GLY A 142 -3.27 -9.02 7.45
N VAL A 143 -4.19 -8.34 8.12
CA VAL A 143 -4.52 -8.55 9.52
C VAL A 143 -6.05 -8.55 9.64
N SER A 144 -6.55 -9.29 10.62
CA SER A 144 -7.98 -9.44 10.88
C SER A 144 -8.22 -9.47 12.38
N GLU A 145 -9.31 -8.87 12.82
CA GLU A 145 -9.78 -8.94 14.21
C GLU A 145 -11.15 -9.62 14.22
N ASP A 146 -11.29 -10.67 15.04
CA ASP A 146 -12.51 -11.47 15.20
C ASP A 146 -13.19 -11.88 13.88
N TYR A 147 -12.42 -12.00 12.80
CA TYR A 147 -12.88 -12.50 11.49
C TYR A 147 -12.19 -13.84 11.14
N PRO A 148 -12.60 -14.96 11.76
CA PRO A 148 -11.93 -16.25 11.59
C PRO A 148 -11.99 -16.81 10.16
N THR A 149 -12.92 -16.32 9.36
CA THR A 149 -13.10 -16.66 7.94
C THR A 149 -12.70 -15.52 7.02
N CYS A 150 -11.84 -14.58 7.46
CA CYS A 150 -11.34 -13.53 6.58
C CYS A 150 -10.93 -14.16 5.24
N PRO A 151 -11.56 -13.76 4.11
CA PRO A 151 -11.28 -14.39 2.84
C PRO A 151 -9.81 -14.20 2.48
N THR A 152 -9.05 -15.27 2.69
CA THR A 152 -7.65 -15.52 2.35
C THR A 152 -6.60 -14.71 3.14
N LEU A 153 -6.54 -14.93 4.46
CA LEU A 153 -5.26 -15.11 5.17
C LEU A 153 -4.85 -16.59 5.19
#